data_AF-A0AAD9QSN6-F1
#
_entry.id   AF-A0AAD9QSN6-F1
#
_cell.length_a   1.000
_cell.length_b   1.000
_cell.length_c   1.000
_cell.angle_alpha   90.00
_cell.angle_beta   90.00
_cell.angle_gamma   90.00
#
_symmetry.space_group_name_H-M   'P 1'
#
loop_
_entity.id
_entity.type
_entity.pdbx_description
1 polymer ?
#
loop_
_entity_poly.entity_id
_entity_poly.type
_entity_poly.pdbx_seq_one_letter_code
_entity_poly.pdbx_strand_id
1 'polypeptide(L)'
;MVRMSEGLLLTAVYVAPVTGIPVLLFSGFFVNFDTIPKYMQWLSYVSYARYSWEGTVVAIYGNKRGPLECKDKRCIFENSKDVLDAMDVEENALFLEGAKIYFDAVVLVLFFITLRLASYLVLRYKVKSYH
;
A
#
# COMPACT_ATOMS: atom_id res chain seq x y z
N MET A 1 -14.19 13.77 -32.00
CA MET A 1 -14.39 13.34 -30.60
C MET A 1 -13.95 11.89 -30.37
N VAL A 2 -14.34 10.93 -31.23
CA VAL A 2 -13.94 9.50 -31.12
C VAL A 2 -12.42 9.28 -31.14
N ARG A 3 -11.68 9.86 -32.10
CA ARG A 3 -10.19 9.75 -32.18
C ARG A 3 -9.43 10.28 -30.95
N MET A 4 -10.00 11.24 -30.23
CA MET A 4 -9.37 11.82 -29.04
C MET A 4 -9.58 10.94 -27.80
N SER A 5 -10.67 10.16 -27.78
CA SER A 5 -10.92 9.14 -26.75
C SER A 5 -10.02 7.91 -26.93
N GLU A 6 -9.75 7.51 -28.17
CA GLU A 6 -8.86 6.37 -28.48
C GLU A 6 -7.41 6.64 -28.03
N GLY A 7 -6.88 7.83 -28.28
CA GLY A 7 -5.53 8.21 -27.82
C GLY A 7 -5.42 8.33 -26.29
N LEU A 8 -6.48 8.74 -25.60
CA LEU A 8 -6.50 8.81 -24.14
C LEU A 8 -6.57 7.40 -23.51
N LEU A 9 -7.34 6.48 -24.10
CA LEU A 9 -7.44 5.11 -23.62
C LEU A 9 -6.09 4.38 -23.73
N LEU A 10 -5.40 4.53 -24.87
CA LEU A 10 -4.07 3.92 -25.05
C LEU A 10 -3.07 4.46 -24.02
N THR A 11 -3.01 5.78 -23.83
CA THR A 11 -2.09 6.38 -22.85
C THR A 11 -2.40 5.95 -21.43
N ALA A 12 -3.67 5.85 -21.03
CA ALA A 12 -4.06 5.33 -19.72
C ALA A 12 -3.61 3.88 -19.48
N VAL A 13 -3.77 3.01 -20.49
CA VAL A 13 -3.35 1.59 -20.39
C VAL A 13 -1.84 1.44 -20.26
N TYR A 14 -1.03 2.31 -20.88
CA TYR A 14 0.43 2.29 -20.70
C TYR A 14 0.89 2.90 -19.38
N VAL A 15 0.21 3.94 -18.88
CA VAL A 15 0.57 4.62 -17.63
C VAL A 15 0.29 3.73 -16.41
N ALA A 16 -0.76 2.91 -16.45
CA ALA A 16 -1.12 2.03 -15.34
C ALA A 16 0.00 1.07 -14.89
N PRO A 17 0.65 0.26 -15.76
CA PRO A 17 1.75 -0.61 -15.35
C PRO A 17 3.02 0.19 -14.99
N VAL A 18 3.32 1.26 -15.73
CA VAL A 18 4.48 2.12 -15.47
C VAL A 18 4.44 2.74 -14.06
N THR A 19 3.24 3.07 -13.58
CA THR A 19 3.04 3.60 -12.22
C THR A 19 2.76 2.50 -11.19
N GLY A 20 2.03 1.45 -11.56
CA GLY A 20 1.66 0.36 -10.66
C GLY A 20 2.84 -0.50 -10.21
N ILE A 21 3.77 -0.81 -11.13
CA ILE A 21 4.96 -1.61 -10.81
C ILE A 21 5.80 -0.97 -9.69
N PRO A 22 6.24 0.31 -9.79
CA PRO A 22 7.01 0.92 -8.71
C PRO A 22 6.17 1.07 -7.43
N VAL A 23 4.88 1.39 -7.51
CA VAL A 23 3.98 1.47 -6.34
C VAL A 23 3.95 0.14 -5.57
N LEU A 24 3.91 -0.99 -6.29
CA LEU A 24 3.91 -2.34 -5.70
C LEU A 24 5.31 -2.76 -5.22
N LEU A 25 6.37 -2.48 -5.98
CA LEU A 25 7.75 -2.81 -5.58
C LEU A 25 8.14 -2.15 -4.26
N PHE A 26 7.74 -0.88 -4.09
CA PHE A 26 8.05 -0.07 -2.90
C PHE A 26 7.00 -0.19 -1.79
N SER A 27 6.05 -1.13 -1.89
CA SER A 27 4.98 -1.33 -0.90
C SER A 27 5.38 -2.15 0.34
N GLY A 28 6.60 -2.67 0.41
CA GLY A 28 6.99 -3.61 1.48
C GLY A 28 6.61 -5.07 1.21
N PHE A 29 5.90 -5.36 0.12
CA PHE A 29 5.57 -6.75 -0.28
C PHE A 29 6.76 -7.49 -0.93
N PHE A 30 7.49 -6.82 -1.84
CA PHE A 30 8.61 -7.43 -2.58
C PHE A 30 9.98 -7.13 -1.96
N VAL A 31 10.13 -5.97 -1.33
CA VAL A 31 11.39 -5.48 -0.75
C VAL A 31 11.09 -4.92 0.62
N ASN A 32 11.79 -5.41 1.65
CA ASN A 32 11.64 -4.94 3.03
C ASN A 32 12.06 -3.47 3.15
N PHE A 33 11.31 -2.69 3.92
CA PHE A 33 11.46 -1.23 4.00
C PHE A 33 12.85 -0.82 4.49
N ASP A 34 13.39 -1.54 5.46
CA ASP A 34 14.71 -1.29 6.04
C ASP A 34 15.88 -1.50 5.07
N THR A 35 15.69 -2.29 4.02
CA THR A 35 16.69 -2.51 2.99
C THR A 35 16.70 -1.42 1.91
N ILE A 36 15.68 -0.56 1.88
CA ILE A 36 15.52 0.50 0.87
C ILE A 36 16.39 1.70 1.28
N PRO A 37 17.30 2.15 0.40
CA PRO A 37 18.16 3.28 0.72
C PRO A 37 17.35 4.58 0.91
N LYS A 38 17.77 5.43 1.86
CA LYS A 38 17.03 6.62 2.33
C LYS A 38 16.51 7.54 1.22
N TYR A 39 17.24 7.66 0.11
CA TYR A 39 16.85 8.50 -1.02
C TYR A 39 15.60 7.99 -1.77
N MET A 40 15.26 6.70 -1.65
CA MET A 40 14.08 6.08 -2.28
C MET A 40 12.90 5.89 -1.34
N GLN A 41 13.11 6.03 -0.01
CA GLN A 41 12.07 5.77 0.99
C GLN A 41 10.84 6.67 0.86
N TRP A 42 10.99 7.90 0.36
CA TRP A 42 9.84 8.81 0.14
C TRP A 42 8.78 8.20 -0.77
N LEU A 43 9.18 7.40 -1.76
CA LEU A 43 8.26 6.77 -2.70
C LEU A 43 7.41 5.70 -2.02
N SER A 44 7.99 4.97 -1.06
CA SER A 44 7.26 4.02 -0.21
C SER A 44 6.23 4.71 0.68
N TYR A 45 6.53 5.89 1.23
CA TYR A 45 5.57 6.65 2.04
C TYR A 45 4.41 7.24 1.22
N VAL A 46 4.62 7.53 -0.06
CA VAL A 46 3.54 8.00 -0.96
C VAL A 46 2.66 6.84 -1.47
N SER A 47 3.16 5.61 -1.39
CA SER A 47 2.44 4.43 -1.88
C SER A 47 1.31 4.00 -0.94
N TYR A 48 0.06 4.12 -1.38
CA TYR A 48 -1.09 3.56 -0.67
C TYR A 48 -1.00 2.03 -0.51
N ALA A 49 -0.27 1.36 -1.43
CA ALA A 49 -0.09 -0.08 -1.38
C ALA A 49 0.72 -0.51 -0.15
N ARG A 50 1.63 0.34 0.34
CA ARG A 50 2.38 0.10 1.59
C ARG A 50 1.46 -0.06 2.79
N TYR A 51 0.63 0.96 3.05
CA TYR A 51 -0.31 0.94 4.16
C TYR A 51 -1.35 -0.18 4.03
N SER A 52 -1.71 -0.54 2.80
CA SER A 52 -2.59 -1.69 2.53
C SER A 52 -1.93 -3.02 2.90
N TRP A 53 -0.65 -3.18 2.58
CA TRP A 53 0.12 -4.38 2.88
C TRP A 53 0.38 -4.52 4.38
N GLU A 54 0.90 -3.49 5.04
CA GLU A 54 1.12 -3.45 6.49
C GLU A 54 -0.18 -3.77 7.25
N GLY A 55 -1.29 -3.13 6.87
CA GLY A 55 -2.60 -3.39 7.47
C GLY A 55 -3.11 -4.82 7.27
N THR A 56 -2.82 -5.44 6.11
CA THR A 56 -3.20 -6.83 5.81
C THR A 56 -2.38 -7.81 6.66
N VAL A 57 -1.07 -7.62 6.74
CA VAL A 57 -0.17 -8.47 7.54
C VAL A 57 -0.56 -8.40 9.01
N VAL A 58 -0.82 -7.20 9.55
CA VAL A 58 -1.28 -7.01 10.93
C VAL A 58 -2.67 -7.63 11.16
N ALA A 59 -3.59 -7.56 10.19
CA ALA A 59 -4.91 -8.17 10.32
C ALA A 59 -4.87 -9.73 10.36
N ILE A 60 -3.86 -10.33 9.71
CA ILE A 60 -3.71 -11.79 9.65
C ILE A 60 -2.85 -12.31 10.80
N TYR A 61 -1.71 -11.68 11.10
CA TYR A 61 -0.71 -12.20 12.03
C TYR A 61 -0.58 -11.40 13.32
N GLY A 62 -1.14 -10.19 13.38
CA GLY A 62 -1.02 -9.31 14.55
C GLY A 62 -1.98 -9.61 15.70
N ASN A 63 -2.02 -8.68 16.66
CA ASN A 63 -2.86 -8.67 17.86
C ASN A 63 -2.62 -9.86 18.80
N LYS A 64 -1.35 -10.20 19.06
CA LYS A 64 -0.95 -11.28 19.99
C LYS A 64 -1.69 -12.60 19.69
N ARG A 65 -1.89 -12.92 18.40
CA ARG A 65 -2.45 -14.21 17.99
C ARG A 65 -1.57 -15.36 18.49
N GLY A 66 -2.22 -16.48 18.76
CA GLY A 66 -1.56 -17.71 19.20
C GLY A 66 -0.59 -18.28 18.14
N PRO A 67 0.08 -19.40 18.48
CA PRO A 67 1.01 -20.06 17.56
C PRO A 67 0.30 -20.56 16.31
N LEU A 68 1.03 -20.63 15.19
CA LEU A 68 0.53 -21.05 13.90
C LEU A 68 0.37 -22.58 13.86
N GLU A 69 -0.66 -23.09 13.18
CA GLU A 69 -0.87 -24.53 13.02
C GLU A 69 0.15 -25.12 12.03
N CYS A 70 1.14 -25.81 12.58
CA CYS A 70 2.18 -26.50 11.83
C CYS A 70 1.77 -27.93 11.47
N LYS A 71 1.51 -28.20 10.19
CA LYS A 71 1.16 -29.56 9.70
C LYS A 71 2.39 -30.47 9.49
N ASP A 72 3.56 -29.87 9.24
CA ASP A 72 4.81 -30.60 8.96
C ASP A 72 5.82 -30.52 10.12
N LYS A 73 6.73 -31.50 10.20
CA LYS A 73 7.76 -31.60 11.26
C LYS A 73 8.79 -30.47 11.25
N ARG A 74 8.86 -29.67 10.18
CA ARG A 74 9.76 -28.51 10.05
C ARG A 74 8.90 -27.27 9.86
N CYS A 75 8.76 -26.48 10.92
CA CYS A 75 8.07 -25.19 10.85
C CYS A 75 9.10 -24.05 10.85
N ILE A 76 9.00 -23.19 9.84
CA ILE A 76 9.87 -22.01 9.69
C ILE A 76 9.38 -20.87 10.58
N PHE A 77 8.06 -20.78 10.76
CA PHE A 77 7.39 -19.78 11.59
C PHE A 77 6.49 -20.50 12.59
N GLU A 78 6.88 -20.50 13.86
CA GLU A 78 6.08 -21.08 14.94
C GLU A 78 5.14 -20.00 15.52
N ASN A 79 5.63 -18.77 15.62
CA ASN A 79 4.86 -17.65 16.12
C ASN A 79 4.46 -16.70 14.98
N SER A 80 3.27 -16.11 15.11
CA SER A 80 2.81 -15.07 14.17
C SER A 80 3.72 -13.84 14.17
N LYS A 81 4.43 -13.57 15.28
CA LYS A 81 5.44 -12.51 15.41
C LYS A 81 6.65 -12.72 14.52
N ASP A 82 7.08 -13.97 14.34
CA ASP A 82 8.22 -14.29 13.49
C ASP A 82 7.92 -13.94 12.01
N VAL A 83 6.63 -14.00 11.62
CA VAL A 83 6.16 -13.59 10.29
C VAL A 83 6.17 -12.06 10.16
N LEU A 84 5.71 -11.34 11.19
CA LEU A 84 5.73 -9.88 11.23
C LEU A 84 7.17 -9.33 11.12
N ASP A 85 8.10 -9.92 11.87
CA ASP A 85 9.52 -9.54 11.84
C ASP A 85 10.17 -9.88 10.49
N ALA A 86 9.86 -11.04 9.90
CA ALA A 86 10.38 -11.40 8.58
C ALA A 86 9.88 -10.46 7.45
N MET A 87 8.69 -9.90 7.62
CA MET A 87 8.07 -8.95 6.70
C MET A 87 8.35 -7.47 7.03
N ASP A 88 9.13 -7.19 8.08
CA ASP A 88 9.50 -5.83 8.49
C ASP A 88 8.26 -4.95 8.83
N VAL A 89 7.25 -5.57 9.46
CA VAL A 89 5.98 -4.90 9.84
C VAL A 89 5.86 -4.77 11.35
N GLU A 90 5.93 -3.55 11.83
CA GLU A 90 5.75 -3.20 13.24
C GLU A 90 4.26 -3.16 13.65
N GLU A 91 3.88 -3.84 14.74
CA GLU A 91 2.51 -3.81 15.31
C GLU A 91 2.24 -2.55 16.14
N ASN A 92 3.29 -1.83 16.52
CA ASN A 92 3.30 -0.61 17.30
C ASN A 92 3.11 0.60 16.37
N ALA A 93 2.07 1.39 16.62
CA ALA A 93 1.94 2.73 16.07
C ALA A 93 1.62 3.70 17.21
N LEU A 94 2.26 4.88 17.19
CA LEU A 94 1.99 5.95 18.18
C LEU A 94 2.09 5.46 19.65
N PHE A 95 3.05 4.58 19.96
CA PHE A 95 3.26 4.02 21.31
C PHE A 95 2.06 3.25 21.91
N LEU A 96 1.10 2.82 21.08
CA LEU A 96 -0.06 2.03 21.49
C LEU A 96 -0.02 0.65 20.81
N GLU A 97 -0.05 -0.43 21.62
CA GLU A 97 -0.18 -1.80 21.11
C GLU A 97 -1.51 -1.96 20.33
N GLY A 98 -1.46 -2.46 19.10
CA GLY A 98 -2.65 -2.71 18.27
C GLY A 98 -3.25 -1.48 17.58
N ALA A 99 -2.64 -0.29 17.69
CA ALA A 99 -3.12 0.93 17.02
C ALA A 99 -2.73 1.01 15.53
N LYS A 100 -1.78 0.17 15.08
CA LYS A 100 -1.27 0.17 13.70
C LYS A 100 -2.36 -0.01 12.66
N ILE A 101 -3.28 -0.96 12.87
CA ILE A 101 -4.40 -1.21 11.93
C ILE A 101 -5.31 0.01 11.77
N TYR A 102 -5.57 0.76 12.85
CA TYR A 102 -6.40 1.96 12.81
C TYR A 102 -5.67 3.10 12.09
N PHE A 103 -4.38 3.25 12.35
CA PHE A 103 -3.55 4.24 11.68
C PHE A 103 -3.53 4.01 10.16
N ASP A 104 -3.23 2.78 9.73
CA ASP A 104 -3.17 2.42 8.31
C ASP A 104 -4.54 2.59 7.64
N ALA A 105 -5.63 2.20 8.33
CA ALA A 105 -7.00 2.41 7.84
C ALA A 105 -7.34 3.90 7.66
N VAL A 106 -6.98 4.77 8.61
CA VAL A 106 -7.20 6.22 8.51
C VAL A 106 -6.41 6.82 7.35
N VAL A 107 -5.15 6.43 7.19
CA VAL A 107 -4.31 6.88 6.08
C VAL A 107 -4.91 6.47 4.74
N LEU A 108 -5.39 5.23 4.60
CA LEU A 108 -6.05 4.76 3.37
C LEU A 108 -7.34 5.53 3.06
N VAL A 109 -8.15 5.84 4.07
CA VAL A 109 -9.36 6.66 3.90
C VAL A 109 -9.00 8.07 3.42
N LEU A 110 -7.95 8.68 4.00
CA LEU A 110 -7.45 9.98 3.56
C LEU A 110 -6.97 9.94 2.11
N PHE A 111 -6.22 8.91 1.72
CA PHE A 111 -5.81 8.69 0.33
C PHE A 111 -7.00 8.53 -0.63
N PHE A 112 -8.02 7.80 -0.23
CA PHE A 112 -9.24 7.65 -1.03
C PHE A 112 -9.92 9.00 -1.28
N ILE A 113 -10.08 9.80 -0.22
CA ILE A 113 -10.70 11.13 -0.32
C ILE A 113 -9.84 12.06 -1.19
N THR A 114 -8.52 12.11 -1.00
CA THR A 114 -7.64 12.98 -1.79
C THR A 114 -7.64 12.59 -3.27
N LEU A 115 -7.58 11.30 -3.61
CA LEU A 115 -7.64 10.83 -5.00
C LEU A 115 -9.00 11.15 -5.65
N ARG A 116 -10.10 11.04 -4.90
CA ARG A 116 -11.44 11.42 -5.38
C ARG A 116 -11.53 12.92 -5.63
N LEU A 117 -11.05 13.75 -4.70
CA LEU A 117 -11.01 15.20 -4.86
C LEU A 117 -10.12 15.61 -6.03
N ALA A 118 -8.93 15.03 -6.16
CA ALA A 118 -8.02 15.29 -7.27
C ALA A 118 -8.66 14.92 -8.62
N SER A 119 -9.30 13.75 -8.71
CA SER A 119 -10.01 13.32 -9.91
C SER A 119 -11.14 14.27 -10.27
N TYR A 120 -11.92 14.70 -9.27
CA TYR A 120 -12.99 15.67 -9.45
C TYR A 120 -12.46 17.02 -9.94
N LEU A 121 -11.40 17.55 -9.31
CA LEU A 121 -10.76 18.80 -9.73
C LEU A 121 -10.22 18.71 -11.16
N VAL A 122 -9.51 17.63 -11.50
CA VAL A 122 -8.99 17.39 -12.87
C VAL A 122 -10.13 17.38 -13.90
N LEU A 123 -11.23 16.67 -13.61
CA LEU A 123 -12.41 16.68 -14.48
C LEU A 123 -13.00 18.08 -14.62
N ARG A 124 -13.13 18.84 -13.52
CA ARG A 124 -13.67 20.20 -13.54
C ARG A 124 -12.78 21.16 -14.32
N TYR A 125 -11.46 21.07 -14.17
CA TYR A 125 -10.49 21.85 -14.95
C TYR A 125 -10.58 21.53 -16.44
N LYS A 126 -10.68 20.25 -16.81
CA LYS A 126 -10.84 19.83 -18.20
C LYS A 126 -12.14 20.32 -18.82
N VAL A 127 -13.26 20.24 -18.10
CA VAL A 127 -14.57 20.75 -18.56
C VAL A 127 -14.52 22.27 -18.73
N LYS A 128 -13.93 23.01 -17.79
CA LYS A 128 -13.79 24.46 -17.90
C LYS A 128 -12.85 24.88 -19.05
N SER A 129 -11.79 24.12 -19.31
CA SER A 129 -10.86 24.38 -20.44
C SER A 129 -11.47 24.11 -21.81
N TYR A 130 -12.60 23.40 -21.88
CA TYR A 130 -13.33 23.12 -23.12
C TYR A 130 -14.26 24.26 -23.56
N HIS A 131 -14.48 25.23 -22.67
CA HIS A 131 -15.39 26.35 -22.86
C HIS A 131 -14.63 27.67 -22.93
#